data_AF-A0A512N275-F1
#
_entry.id   AF-A0A512N275-F1
#
_cell.length_a   1.000
_cell.length_b   1.000
_cell.length_c   1.000
_cell.angle_alpha   90.00
_cell.angle_beta   90.00
_cell.angle_gamma   90.00
#
_symmetry.space_group_name_H-M   'P 1'
#
loop_
_entity.id
_entity.type
_entity.pdbx_description
1 polymer ?
#
loop_
_entity_poly.entity_id
_entity_poly.type
_entity_poly.pdbx_seq_one_letter_code
_entity_poly.pdbx_strand_id
1 'polypeptide(L)'
;MAIPWEDKVRDRNPKQLTIFVAPTLNKPWRRAFDDALNTFNQLSQDNRLGVTLVAPENAAKPDPNGDGGADVHFDMGKGDITFSALGQDFQIKNFPATGMHGKTQLLHSRVANQGERIRKAFVYVPQTPMVTAQMAVGRGKFKDVQREVGHGIKHFIAAHELIHVCGLDNSDHTKYGPDADLFIEQPQPFSGDFNKPDDDRLVLHNPATPQPQVLAPPIFLKKAVADMIRDNWK
;
A
#
# COMPACT_ATOMS: atom_id res chain seq x y z
N MET A 1 -0.35 -16.04 -6.06
CA MET A 1 -1.75 -16.50 -6.30
C MET A 1 -2.56 -15.93 -5.17
N ALA A 2 -3.56 -15.10 -5.46
CA ALA A 2 -4.29 -14.38 -4.44
C ALA A 2 -4.91 -15.32 -3.38
N ILE A 3 -4.76 -14.95 -2.11
CA ILE A 3 -5.32 -15.68 -0.98
C ILE A 3 -6.67 -15.03 -0.63
N PRO A 4 -7.78 -15.77 -0.59
CA PRO A 4 -9.07 -15.20 -0.26
C PRO A 4 -9.17 -14.88 1.24
N TRP A 5 -9.98 -13.87 1.57
CA TRP A 5 -10.43 -13.66 2.94
C TRP A 5 -11.36 -14.79 3.40
N GLU A 6 -11.47 -14.99 4.71
CA GLU A 6 -12.46 -15.90 5.27
C GLU A 6 -13.86 -15.63 4.72
N ASP A 7 -14.65 -16.68 4.49
CA ASP A 7 -15.98 -16.60 3.89
C ASP A 7 -16.88 -15.61 4.64
N LYS A 8 -16.80 -15.57 5.99
CA LYS A 8 -17.55 -14.59 6.82
C LYS A 8 -17.23 -13.11 6.53
N VAL A 9 -16.08 -12.84 5.90
CA VAL A 9 -15.64 -11.51 5.46
C VAL A 9 -16.01 -11.31 3.99
N ARG A 10 -15.69 -12.28 3.14
CA ARG A 10 -15.96 -12.21 1.69
C ARG A 10 -17.45 -12.18 1.38
N ASP A 11 -18.29 -12.82 2.18
CA ASP A 11 -19.72 -12.98 1.93
C ASP A 11 -20.56 -11.88 2.61
N ARG A 12 -19.91 -10.87 3.22
CA ARG A 12 -20.60 -9.68 3.77
C ARG A 12 -21.35 -8.95 2.65
N ASN A 13 -22.46 -8.31 3.02
CA ASN A 13 -23.20 -7.41 2.13
C ASN A 13 -23.42 -6.05 2.81
N PRO A 14 -22.69 -4.99 2.41
CA PRO A 14 -21.72 -4.95 1.31
C PRO A 14 -20.41 -5.72 1.60
N LYS A 15 -19.71 -6.16 0.54
CA LYS A 15 -18.37 -6.76 0.63
C LYS A 15 -17.35 -5.66 0.97
N GLN A 16 -17.09 -5.48 2.26
CA GLN A 16 -16.24 -4.41 2.76
C GLN A 16 -15.23 -4.89 3.80
N LEU A 17 -14.04 -4.31 3.75
CA LEU A 17 -13.03 -4.42 4.80
C LEU A 17 -12.97 -3.12 5.61
N THR A 18 -12.97 -3.28 6.93
CA THR A 18 -12.83 -2.20 7.89
C THR A 18 -11.36 -1.96 8.22
N ILE A 19 -10.93 -0.70 8.22
CA ILE A 19 -9.56 -0.29 8.55
C ILE A 19 -9.57 0.50 9.85
N PHE A 20 -8.79 0.04 10.82
CA PHE A 20 -8.35 0.84 11.94
C PHE A 20 -7.10 1.63 11.54
N VAL A 21 -7.21 2.95 11.55
CA VAL A 21 -6.08 3.86 11.32
C VAL A 21 -5.47 4.21 12.67
N ALA A 22 -4.20 3.89 12.87
CA ALA A 22 -3.54 4.14 14.14
C ALA A 22 -3.49 5.65 14.46
N PRO A 23 -3.76 6.05 15.72
CA PRO A 23 -3.72 7.46 16.12
C PRO A 23 -2.31 8.06 16.10
N THR A 24 -1.28 7.22 15.96
CA THR A 24 0.13 7.58 15.77
C THR A 24 0.43 8.12 14.37
N LEU A 25 -0.47 7.94 13.40
CA LEU A 25 -0.29 8.41 12.03
C LEU A 25 -0.13 9.95 11.98
N ASN A 26 1.00 10.42 11.46
CA ASN A 26 1.26 11.86 11.35
C ASN A 26 0.36 12.52 10.28
N LYS A 27 0.27 13.86 10.30
CA LYS A 27 -0.60 14.60 9.36
C LYS A 27 -0.32 14.31 7.89
N PRO A 28 0.94 14.30 7.40
CA PRO A 28 1.24 13.93 6.02
C PRO A 28 0.72 12.54 5.63
N TRP A 29 0.93 11.53 6.47
CA TRP A 29 0.45 10.18 6.19
C TRP A 29 -1.05 10.04 6.34
N ARG A 30 -1.70 10.78 7.26
CA ARG A 30 -3.15 10.80 7.35
C ARG A 30 -3.79 11.29 6.06
N ARG A 31 -3.28 12.40 5.51
CA ARG A 31 -3.73 12.90 4.20
C ARG A 31 -3.48 11.87 3.09
N ALA A 32 -2.30 11.26 3.04
CA ALA A 32 -1.97 10.25 2.04
C ALA A 32 -2.85 9.00 2.14
N PHE A 33 -3.18 8.58 3.36
CA PHE A 33 -4.12 7.49 3.63
C PHE A 33 -5.54 7.83 3.16
N ASP A 34 -6.05 9.02 3.52
CA ASP A 34 -7.40 9.43 3.12
C ASP A 34 -7.54 9.49 1.58
N ASP A 35 -6.52 10.01 0.89
CA ASP A 35 -6.46 10.00 -0.58
C ASP A 35 -6.32 8.58 -1.16
N ALA A 36 -5.53 7.71 -0.53
CA ALA A 36 -5.37 6.31 -0.94
C ALA A 36 -6.68 5.51 -0.79
N LEU A 37 -7.42 5.75 0.29
CA LEU A 37 -8.73 5.13 0.52
C LEU A 37 -9.73 5.53 -0.57
N ASN A 38 -9.76 6.81 -0.91
CA ASN A 38 -10.60 7.33 -2.00
C ASN A 38 -10.18 6.73 -3.35
N THR A 39 -8.89 6.71 -3.65
CA THR A 39 -8.34 6.14 -4.88
C THR A 39 -8.64 4.64 -4.98
N PHE A 40 -8.46 3.88 -3.90
CA PHE A 40 -8.80 2.46 -3.89
C PHE A 40 -10.29 2.24 -4.21
N ASN A 41 -11.19 2.98 -3.54
CA ASN A 41 -12.62 2.80 -3.75
C ASN A 41 -13.06 3.24 -5.14
N GLN A 42 -12.44 4.28 -5.71
CA GLN A 42 -12.64 4.66 -7.11
C GLN A 42 -12.17 3.55 -8.07
N LEU A 43 -10.96 3.03 -7.88
CA LEU A 43 -10.44 1.90 -8.67
C LEU A 43 -11.30 0.64 -8.51
N SER A 44 -11.84 0.41 -7.32
CA SER A 44 -12.76 -0.70 -7.03
C SER A 44 -14.03 -0.60 -7.85
N GLN A 45 -14.61 0.59 -7.92
CA GLN A 45 -15.79 0.87 -8.74
C GLN A 45 -15.47 0.72 -10.23
N ASP A 46 -14.43 1.40 -10.72
CA ASP A 46 -14.07 1.45 -12.14
C ASP A 46 -13.73 0.06 -12.70
N ASN A 47 -13.04 -0.74 -11.89
CA ASN A 47 -12.60 -2.08 -12.27
C ASN A 47 -13.50 -3.20 -11.74
N ARG A 48 -14.59 -2.88 -11.04
CA ARG A 48 -15.50 -3.85 -10.42
C ARG A 48 -14.75 -4.90 -9.62
N LEU A 49 -13.92 -4.46 -8.67
CA LEU A 49 -13.06 -5.35 -7.89
C LEU A 49 -13.85 -6.25 -6.92
N GLY A 50 -15.08 -5.87 -6.59
CA GLY A 50 -15.96 -6.67 -5.73
C GLY A 50 -15.75 -6.46 -4.23
N VAL A 51 -14.88 -5.52 -3.84
CA VAL A 51 -14.60 -5.16 -2.44
C VAL A 51 -14.36 -3.66 -2.30
N THR A 52 -14.86 -3.06 -1.22
CA THR A 52 -14.52 -1.68 -0.84
C THR A 52 -13.82 -1.64 0.51
N LEU A 53 -13.10 -0.55 0.77
CA LEU A 53 -12.46 -0.29 2.05
C LEU A 53 -13.19 0.85 2.77
N VAL A 54 -13.33 0.72 4.08
CA VAL A 54 -13.92 1.77 4.93
C VAL A 54 -13.06 1.98 6.17
N ALA A 55 -12.90 3.23 6.61
CA ALA A 55 -12.15 3.57 7.82
C ALA A 55 -13.02 4.45 8.75
N PRO A 56 -14.03 3.87 9.44
CA PRO A 56 -14.85 4.61 10.39
C PRO A 56 -14.00 5.22 11.51
N GLU A 57 -14.34 6.43 11.96
CA GLU A 57 -13.60 7.12 13.04
C GLU A 57 -13.55 6.33 14.35
N ASN A 58 -14.56 5.50 14.60
CA ASN A 58 -14.70 4.65 15.78
C ASN A 58 -14.31 3.19 15.52
N ALA A 59 -13.60 2.89 14.42
CA ALA A 59 -13.08 1.55 14.20
C ALA A 59 -12.21 1.13 15.39
N ALA A 60 -12.43 -0.09 15.90
CA ALA A 60 -11.59 -0.65 16.94
C ALA A 60 -10.35 -1.31 16.32
N LYS A 61 -9.20 -1.17 16.98
CA LYS A 61 -7.98 -1.92 16.62
C LYS A 61 -8.29 -3.42 16.53
N PRO A 62 -7.68 -4.18 15.61
CA PRO A 62 -7.82 -5.64 15.60
C PRO A 62 -7.55 -6.24 16.98
N ASP A 63 -8.43 -7.14 17.41
CA ASP A 63 -8.32 -7.82 18.69
C ASP A 63 -7.03 -8.67 18.74
N PRO A 64 -6.14 -8.46 19.72
CA PRO A 64 -4.92 -9.24 19.82
C PRO A 64 -5.16 -10.74 20.03
N ASN A 65 -6.30 -11.14 20.60
CA ASN A 65 -6.60 -12.52 21.00
C ASN A 65 -7.69 -13.20 20.16
N GLY A 66 -8.33 -12.47 19.23
CA GLY A 66 -9.53 -12.96 18.56
C GLY A 66 -9.78 -12.32 17.20
N ASP A 67 -10.99 -12.56 16.68
CA ASP A 67 -11.43 -12.04 15.37
C ASP A 67 -12.05 -10.64 15.45
N GLY A 68 -12.18 -10.07 16.65
CA GLY A 68 -12.78 -8.76 16.88
C GLY A 68 -12.01 -7.59 16.27
N GLY A 69 -12.64 -6.41 16.31
CA GLY A 69 -12.08 -5.18 15.76
C GLY A 69 -12.03 -5.14 14.22
N ALA A 70 -11.29 -4.16 13.69
CA ALA A 70 -11.14 -3.97 12.26
C ALA A 70 -10.48 -5.16 11.56
N ASP A 71 -10.74 -5.32 10.26
CA ASP A 71 -10.11 -6.34 9.43
C ASP A 71 -8.63 -5.99 9.14
N VAL A 72 -8.35 -4.69 9.04
CA VAL A 72 -7.03 -4.13 8.69
C VAL A 72 -6.55 -3.15 9.76
N HIS A 73 -5.27 -3.22 10.12
CA HIS A 73 -4.56 -2.20 10.87
C HIS A 73 -3.66 -1.40 9.92
N PHE A 74 -3.67 -0.07 9.99
CA PHE A 74 -2.79 0.80 9.21
C PHE A 74 -2.02 1.76 10.12
N ASP A 75 -0.69 1.74 10.06
CA ASP A 75 0.18 2.61 10.88
C ASP A 75 1.49 2.95 10.15
N MET A 76 2.30 3.83 10.73
CA MET A 76 3.69 4.04 10.34
C MET A 76 4.63 3.10 11.09
N GLY A 77 5.71 2.68 10.45
CA GLY A 77 6.71 1.79 11.01
C GLY A 77 8.13 2.35 10.96
N LYS A 78 8.98 1.90 11.89
CA LYS A 78 10.44 1.99 11.80
C LYS A 78 11.11 0.88 12.62
N GLY A 79 12.25 0.38 12.15
CA GLY A 79 13.02 -0.64 12.85
C GLY A 79 12.20 -1.90 13.07
N ASP A 80 12.32 -2.49 14.25
CA ASP A 80 11.55 -3.67 14.59
C ASP A 80 10.14 -3.26 15.04
N ILE A 81 9.14 -3.83 14.37
CA ILE A 81 7.72 -3.60 14.64
C ILE A 81 7.16 -4.89 15.22
N THR A 82 6.53 -4.80 16.39
CA THR A 82 5.87 -5.93 17.05
C THR A 82 4.38 -5.64 17.18
N PHE A 83 3.56 -6.64 16.88
CA PHE A 83 2.11 -6.56 17.06
C PHE A 83 1.53 -7.93 17.38
N SER A 84 0.41 -7.94 18.10
CA SER A 84 -0.29 -9.16 18.48
C SER A 84 -1.60 -9.26 17.72
N ALA A 85 -1.94 -10.46 17.26
CA ALA A 85 -3.21 -10.79 16.63
C ALA A 85 -3.47 -12.29 16.75
N LEU A 86 -4.74 -12.68 16.82
CA LEU A 86 -5.13 -14.10 16.83
C LEU A 86 -4.41 -14.94 17.93
N GLY A 87 -4.09 -14.30 19.07
CA GLY A 87 -3.40 -14.91 20.20
C GLY A 87 -1.90 -15.17 19.97
N GLN A 88 -1.30 -14.54 18.96
CA GLN A 88 0.10 -14.68 18.59
C GLN A 88 0.78 -13.32 18.45
N ASP A 89 2.07 -13.27 18.77
CA ASP A 89 2.93 -12.12 18.53
C ASP A 89 3.65 -12.27 17.20
N PHE A 90 3.63 -11.20 16.41
CA PHE A 90 4.27 -11.09 15.12
C PHE A 90 5.34 -10.00 15.17
N GLN A 91 6.36 -10.17 14.33
CA GLN A 91 7.44 -9.22 14.21
C GLN A 91 7.79 -8.96 12.74
N ILE A 92 7.92 -7.68 12.39
CA ILE A 92 8.57 -7.23 11.16
C ILE A 92 9.92 -6.64 11.58
N LYS A 93 11.02 -7.26 11.12
CA LYS A 93 12.37 -6.82 11.48
C LYS A 93 12.90 -5.78 10.50
N ASN A 94 13.67 -4.83 11.01
CA ASN A 94 14.42 -3.85 10.20
C ASN A 94 13.57 -3.06 9.19
N PHE A 95 12.34 -2.70 9.54
CA PHE A 95 11.47 -1.94 8.66
C PHE A 95 12.06 -0.53 8.39
N PRO A 96 12.29 -0.14 7.13
CA PRO A 96 13.04 1.07 6.82
C PRO A 96 12.20 2.32 7.09
N ALA A 97 12.64 3.16 8.03
CA ALA A 97 11.94 4.41 8.35
C ALA A 97 11.89 5.40 7.18
N THR A 98 12.90 5.34 6.30
CA THR A 98 13.09 6.23 5.14
C THR A 98 12.93 5.52 3.81
N GLY A 99 12.43 4.27 3.82
CA GLY A 99 12.25 3.47 2.62
C GLY A 99 11.14 4.02 1.71
N MET A 100 11.05 3.46 0.51
CA MET A 100 10.06 3.84 -0.52
C MET A 100 8.94 2.79 -0.69
N HIS A 101 8.90 1.82 0.21
CA HIS A 101 7.94 0.72 0.19
C HIS A 101 7.27 0.60 1.55
N GLY A 102 5.98 0.28 1.56
CA GLY A 102 5.31 -0.17 2.75
C GLY A 102 5.55 -1.66 2.99
N LYS A 103 4.83 -2.21 3.96
CA LYS A 103 4.74 -3.63 4.20
C LYS A 103 3.32 -3.97 4.62
N THR A 104 2.69 -4.85 3.85
CA THR A 104 1.46 -5.51 4.25
C THR A 104 1.77 -6.93 4.71
N GLN A 105 1.36 -7.25 5.95
CA GLN A 105 1.39 -8.59 6.50
C GLN A 105 -0.03 -9.14 6.52
N LEU A 106 -0.31 -10.11 5.65
CA LEU A 106 -1.56 -10.86 5.66
C LEU A 106 -1.42 -12.01 6.66
N LEU A 107 -2.30 -12.03 7.66
CA LEU A 107 -2.39 -13.12 8.62
C LEU A 107 -3.43 -14.11 8.12
N HIS A 108 -2.97 -15.32 7.79
CA HIS A 108 -3.82 -16.38 7.28
C HIS A 108 -3.88 -17.56 8.24
N SER A 109 -5.01 -18.27 8.22
CA SER A 109 -5.16 -19.58 8.82
C SER A 109 -5.38 -20.62 7.73
N ARG A 110 -4.95 -21.85 7.97
CA ARG A 110 -5.30 -22.98 7.11
C ARG A 110 -6.63 -23.55 7.59
N VAL A 111 -7.65 -23.45 6.76
CA VAL A 111 -8.93 -24.11 7.03
C VAL A 111 -8.91 -25.49 6.36
N ALA A 112 -9.27 -26.53 7.11
CA ALA A 112 -9.29 -27.91 6.62
C ALA A 112 -10.13 -27.99 5.33
N ASN A 113 -9.56 -28.59 4.28
CA ASN A 113 -10.17 -28.75 2.95
C ASN A 113 -10.55 -27.47 2.19
N GLN A 114 -10.19 -26.28 2.70
CA GLN A 114 -10.49 -25.00 2.04
C GLN A 114 -9.24 -24.20 1.67
N GLY A 115 -8.06 -24.57 2.18
CA GLY A 115 -6.80 -23.86 1.91
C GLY A 115 -6.57 -22.71 2.88
N GLU A 116 -5.64 -21.82 2.54
CA GLU A 116 -5.34 -20.64 3.35
C GLU A 116 -6.43 -19.57 3.20
N ARG A 117 -6.77 -18.91 4.31
CA ARG A 117 -7.74 -17.82 4.36
C ARG A 117 -7.21 -16.67 5.19
N ILE A 118 -7.35 -15.46 4.67
CA ILE A 118 -6.94 -14.24 5.39
C ILE A 118 -7.96 -13.95 6.50
N ARG A 119 -7.42 -13.69 7.68
CA ARG A 119 -8.18 -13.32 8.88
C ARG A 119 -8.01 -11.86 9.24
N LYS A 120 -6.79 -11.34 9.10
CA LYS A 120 -6.42 -9.94 9.40
C LYS A 120 -5.31 -9.49 8.48
N ALA A 121 -5.20 -8.18 8.28
CA ALA A 121 -4.06 -7.56 7.61
C ALA A 121 -3.46 -6.45 8.46
N PHE A 122 -2.13 -6.33 8.44
CA PHE A 122 -1.40 -5.26 9.11
C PHE A 122 -0.53 -4.54 8.08
N VAL A 123 -0.80 -3.25 7.88
CA VAL A 123 -0.14 -2.38 6.93
C VAL A 123 0.74 -1.39 7.69
N TYR A 124 2.01 -1.35 7.32
CA TYR A 124 2.96 -0.36 7.82
C TYR A 124 3.58 0.43 6.67
N VAL A 125 3.57 1.75 6.79
CA VAL A 125 4.23 2.67 5.86
C VAL A 125 5.46 3.32 6.52
N PRO A 126 6.51 3.72 5.75
CA PRO A 126 7.71 4.33 6.32
C PRO A 126 7.40 5.65 7.03
N GLN A 127 8.02 5.93 8.18
CA GLN A 127 7.77 7.18 8.92
C GLN A 127 8.09 8.44 8.11
N THR A 128 9.18 8.43 7.36
CA THR A 128 9.68 9.60 6.62
C THR A 128 10.38 9.15 5.33
N PRO A 129 9.62 8.67 4.32
CA PRO A 129 10.20 8.25 3.03
C PRO A 129 11.04 9.37 2.42
N MET A 130 12.27 9.06 2.01
CA MET A 130 13.24 10.04 1.51
C MET A 130 13.60 9.81 0.04
N VAL A 131 13.92 10.89 -0.67
CA VAL A 131 14.46 10.87 -2.02
C VAL A 131 15.68 11.80 -2.13
N THR A 132 16.60 11.46 -3.02
CA THR A 132 17.68 12.36 -3.45
C THR A 132 17.12 13.41 -4.41
N ALA A 133 17.24 14.69 -4.08
CA ALA A 133 16.85 15.81 -4.95
C ALA A 133 18.02 16.77 -5.19
N GLN A 134 18.02 17.44 -6.33
CA GLN A 134 19.06 18.42 -6.68
C GLN A 134 18.74 19.80 -6.12
N MET A 135 19.56 20.27 -5.19
CA MET A 135 19.47 21.59 -4.58
C MET A 135 20.45 22.55 -5.27
N ALA A 136 19.96 23.68 -5.76
CA ALA A 136 20.81 24.74 -6.31
C ALA A 136 21.68 25.36 -5.20
N VAL A 137 22.99 25.43 -5.42
CA VAL A 137 23.99 26.01 -4.48
C VAL A 137 24.76 27.17 -5.10
N GLY A 138 24.38 27.59 -6.31
CA GLY A 138 24.98 28.68 -7.05
C GLY A 138 24.54 28.64 -8.52
N ARG A 139 24.97 29.63 -9.31
CA ARG A 139 24.63 29.68 -10.74
C ARG A 139 25.18 28.45 -11.47
N GLY A 140 24.27 27.60 -11.96
CA GLY A 140 24.61 26.35 -12.66
C GLY A 140 25.25 25.28 -11.79
N LYS A 141 25.18 25.40 -10.45
CA LYS A 141 25.77 24.44 -9.50
C LYS A 141 24.68 23.81 -8.65
N PHE A 142 24.66 22.49 -8.62
CA PHE A 142 23.70 21.69 -7.88
C PHE A 142 24.43 20.73 -6.94
N LYS A 143 23.77 20.39 -5.83
CA LYS A 143 24.19 19.37 -4.87
C LYS A 143 23.04 18.41 -4.63
N ASP A 144 23.35 17.12 -4.57
CA ASP A 144 22.40 16.10 -4.16
C ASP A 144 22.14 16.18 -2.65
N VAL A 145 20.86 16.27 -2.28
CA VAL A 145 20.40 16.39 -0.90
C VAL A 145 19.24 15.43 -0.68
N GLN A 146 19.24 14.71 0.44
CA GLN A 146 18.08 13.92 0.87
C GLN A 146 17.01 14.85 1.41
N ARG A 147 15.77 14.66 0.96
CA ARG A 147 14.59 15.27 1.58
C ARG A 147 13.44 14.29 1.58
N GLU A 148 12.44 14.59 2.40
CA GLU A 148 11.20 13.81 2.39
C GLU A 148 10.52 13.92 1.01
N VAL A 149 9.94 12.81 0.56
CA VAL A 149 9.16 12.77 -0.69
C VAL A 149 7.89 13.59 -0.56
N GLY A 150 7.38 14.08 -1.70
CA GLY A 150 6.08 14.73 -1.76
C GLY A 150 4.90 13.83 -1.46
N HIS A 151 3.72 14.47 -1.41
CA HIS A 151 2.46 13.81 -1.11
C HIS A 151 2.10 12.71 -2.12
N GLY A 152 2.35 12.94 -3.42
CA GLY A 152 2.00 12.01 -4.49
C GLY A 152 2.62 10.62 -4.32
N ILE A 153 3.89 10.56 -3.89
CA ILE A 153 4.58 9.30 -3.61
C ILE A 153 4.01 8.61 -2.36
N LYS A 154 3.73 9.35 -1.28
CA LYS A 154 3.12 8.77 -0.07
C LYS A 154 1.74 8.17 -0.37
N HIS A 155 0.95 8.91 -1.16
CA HIS A 155 -0.33 8.44 -1.65
C HIS A 155 -0.18 7.13 -2.46
N PHE A 156 0.79 7.06 -3.38
CA PHE A 156 1.08 5.83 -4.11
C PHE A 156 1.43 4.67 -3.17
N ILE A 157 2.35 4.88 -2.21
CA ILE A 157 2.76 3.84 -1.25
C ILE A 157 1.54 3.34 -0.48
N ALA A 158 0.73 4.24 0.08
CA ALA A 158 -0.46 3.85 0.83
C ALA A 158 -1.45 3.07 -0.06
N ALA A 159 -1.73 3.55 -1.27
CA ALA A 159 -2.64 2.88 -2.20
C ALA A 159 -2.14 1.49 -2.63
N HIS A 160 -0.82 1.34 -2.84
CA HIS A 160 -0.19 0.06 -3.16
C HIS A 160 -0.40 -0.97 -2.04
N GLU A 161 -0.17 -0.57 -0.79
CA GLU A 161 -0.41 -1.46 0.35
C GLU A 161 -1.91 -1.82 0.51
N LEU A 162 -2.82 -0.90 0.19
CA LEU A 162 -4.26 -1.21 0.18
C LEU A 162 -4.66 -2.21 -0.92
N ILE A 163 -3.88 -2.34 -2.01
CA ILE A 163 -4.06 -3.43 -2.98
C ILE A 163 -3.62 -4.77 -2.40
N HIS A 164 -2.50 -4.84 -1.66
CA HIS A 164 -2.08 -6.07 -0.98
C HIS A 164 -3.16 -6.61 -0.04
N VAL A 165 -3.89 -5.73 0.65
CA VAL A 165 -5.02 -6.09 1.53
C VAL A 165 -6.11 -6.90 0.81
N CYS A 166 -6.22 -6.82 -0.52
CA CYS A 166 -7.13 -7.64 -1.31
C CYS A 166 -6.73 -9.12 -1.40
N GLY A 167 -5.60 -9.49 -0.80
CA GLY A 167 -5.08 -10.86 -0.73
C GLY A 167 -3.98 -11.16 -1.73
N LEU A 168 -3.42 -10.13 -2.36
CA LEU A 168 -2.34 -10.28 -3.33
C LEU A 168 -0.99 -10.31 -2.60
N ASP A 169 -0.12 -11.20 -3.05
CA ASP A 169 1.21 -11.39 -2.49
C ASP A 169 2.28 -10.66 -3.32
N ASN A 170 3.51 -10.55 -2.80
CA ASN A 170 4.59 -9.84 -3.51
C ASN A 170 4.99 -10.51 -4.85
N SER A 171 4.71 -11.78 -5.05
CA SER A 171 4.93 -12.48 -6.32
C SER A 171 3.85 -12.18 -7.37
N ASP A 172 2.71 -11.61 -6.96
CA ASP A 172 1.63 -11.16 -7.86
C ASP A 172 1.92 -9.75 -8.43
N HIS A 173 3.02 -9.10 -8.03
CA HIS A 173 3.40 -7.79 -8.53
C HIS A 173 3.58 -7.79 -10.06
N THR A 174 3.17 -6.69 -10.69
CA THR A 174 3.56 -6.45 -12.09
C THR A 174 5.05 -6.15 -12.14
N LYS A 175 5.69 -6.49 -13.27
CA LYS A 175 7.08 -6.14 -13.54
C LYS A 175 7.14 -4.88 -14.40
N TYR A 176 8.31 -4.24 -14.43
CA TYR A 176 8.53 -3.11 -15.33
C TYR A 176 8.12 -3.45 -16.76
N GLY A 177 7.34 -2.56 -17.37
CA GLY A 177 6.79 -2.83 -18.69
C GLY A 177 5.59 -1.94 -19.01
N PRO A 178 5.00 -2.09 -20.19
CA PRO A 178 3.74 -1.44 -20.55
C PRO A 178 2.56 -1.83 -19.62
N ASP A 179 2.69 -2.98 -18.95
CA ASP A 179 1.69 -3.54 -18.05
C ASP A 179 1.89 -3.11 -16.58
N ALA A 180 2.92 -2.31 -16.30
CA ALA A 180 3.16 -1.76 -14.98
C ALA A 180 2.02 -0.84 -14.52
N ASP A 181 1.69 -0.91 -13.24
CA ASP A 181 0.58 -0.18 -12.64
C ASP A 181 0.82 0.09 -11.14
N LEU A 182 -0.24 0.42 -10.40
CA LEU A 182 -0.17 0.62 -8.95
C LEU A 182 0.50 -0.55 -8.22
N PHE A 183 0.43 -1.78 -8.73
CA PHE A 183 0.92 -2.98 -8.06
C PHE A 183 2.27 -3.48 -8.63
N ILE A 184 3.12 -2.57 -9.08
CA ILE A 184 4.48 -2.89 -9.54
C ILE A 184 5.44 -3.23 -8.39
N GLU A 185 6.34 -4.18 -8.63
CA GLU A 185 7.30 -4.70 -7.64
C GLU A 185 8.30 -3.64 -7.14
N GLN A 186 8.85 -2.84 -8.05
CA GLN A 186 9.99 -1.95 -7.74
C GLN A 186 9.84 -0.58 -8.41
N PRO A 187 8.85 0.26 -8.06
CA PRO A 187 8.77 1.59 -8.63
C PRO A 187 10.03 2.41 -8.30
N GLN A 188 10.59 3.15 -9.26
CA GLN A 188 11.79 3.98 -9.03
C GLN A 188 11.42 5.42 -8.74
N PRO A 189 11.90 6.03 -7.65
CA PRO A 189 11.64 7.43 -7.39
C PRO A 189 12.34 8.33 -8.39
N PHE A 190 11.60 9.34 -8.84
CA PHE A 190 12.09 10.46 -9.61
C PHE A 190 11.76 11.73 -8.83
N SER A 191 12.79 12.45 -8.36
CA SER A 191 12.58 13.69 -7.63
C SER A 191 12.25 14.84 -8.56
N GLY A 192 11.31 15.68 -8.13
CA GLY A 192 11.17 17.03 -8.67
C GLY A 192 12.28 17.95 -8.15
N ASP A 193 12.17 19.25 -8.46
CA ASP A 193 13.06 20.27 -7.89
C ASP A 193 13.13 20.13 -6.36
N PHE A 194 14.26 20.49 -5.75
CA PHE A 194 14.43 20.37 -4.29
C PHE A 194 13.31 21.08 -3.50
N ASN A 195 12.86 22.25 -3.96
CA ASN A 195 11.78 23.02 -3.31
C ASN A 195 10.38 22.68 -3.81
N LYS A 196 10.21 21.64 -4.64
CA LYS A 196 8.91 21.20 -5.18
C LYS A 196 8.70 19.71 -4.94
N PRO A 197 8.52 19.29 -3.68
CA PRO A 197 8.31 17.88 -3.36
C PRO A 197 7.06 17.31 -4.04
N ASP A 198 6.02 18.10 -4.28
CA ASP A 198 4.81 17.64 -5.00
C ASP A 198 5.05 17.30 -6.48
N ASP A 199 6.21 17.64 -7.04
CA ASP A 199 6.64 17.24 -8.37
C ASP A 199 7.33 15.86 -8.39
N ASP A 200 7.54 15.24 -7.22
CA ASP A 200 8.09 13.88 -7.15
C ASP A 200 7.15 12.87 -7.83
N ARG A 201 7.75 11.91 -8.54
CA ARG A 201 7.06 10.83 -9.27
C ARG A 201 7.70 9.48 -8.98
N LEU A 202 6.98 8.43 -9.33
CA LEU A 202 7.49 7.07 -9.43
C LEU A 202 7.49 6.65 -10.89
N VAL A 203 8.61 6.14 -11.36
CA VAL A 203 8.74 5.51 -12.67
C VAL A 203 8.38 4.04 -12.52
N LEU A 204 7.34 3.62 -13.24
CA LEU A 204 6.82 2.26 -13.24
C LEU A 204 7.34 1.45 -14.44
N HIS A 205 8.08 2.08 -15.36
CA HIS A 205 8.66 1.42 -16.53
C HIS A 205 10.19 1.54 -16.55
N ASN A 206 10.88 0.54 -17.08
CA ASN A 206 12.34 0.57 -17.17
C ASN A 206 12.78 1.69 -18.15
N PRO A 207 13.61 2.66 -17.72
CA PRO A 207 14.09 3.72 -18.61
C PRO A 207 15.00 3.21 -19.74
N ALA A 208 15.51 1.98 -19.69
CA ALA A 208 16.34 1.38 -20.72
C ALA A 208 15.55 0.81 -21.92
N THR A 209 14.22 0.75 -21.83
CA THR A 209 13.37 0.25 -22.92
C THR A 209 12.77 1.42 -23.74
N PRO A 210 12.61 1.27 -25.07
CA PRO A 210 12.18 2.36 -25.95
C PRO A 210 10.69 2.75 -25.80
N GLN A 211 9.98 2.20 -24.82
CA GLN A 211 8.58 2.51 -24.59
C GLN A 211 8.43 3.74 -23.68
N PRO A 212 7.31 4.48 -23.80
CA PRO A 212 7.07 5.67 -22.98
C PRO A 212 7.13 5.32 -21.49
N GLN A 213 7.80 6.16 -20.72
CA GLN A 213 7.84 6.02 -19.27
C GLN A 213 6.42 6.09 -18.72
N VAL A 214 6.05 5.08 -17.95
CA VAL A 214 4.83 5.07 -17.16
C VAL A 214 5.15 5.70 -15.82
N LEU A 215 4.45 6.78 -15.46
CA LEU A 215 4.70 7.56 -14.24
C LEU A 215 3.49 7.51 -13.31
N ALA A 216 3.74 7.54 -12.01
CA ALA A 216 2.73 7.80 -10.99
C ALA A 216 3.15 8.98 -10.08
N PRO A 217 2.21 9.83 -9.64
CA PRO A 217 0.82 9.94 -10.10
C PRO A 217 0.67 10.33 -11.60
N PRO A 218 -0.48 10.05 -12.26
CA PRO A 218 -1.71 9.48 -11.69
C PRO A 218 -1.59 8.00 -11.31
N ILE A 219 -2.47 7.55 -10.40
CA ILE A 219 -2.55 6.16 -9.95
C ILE A 219 -3.62 5.42 -10.75
N PHE A 220 -3.30 4.22 -11.23
CA PHE A 220 -4.21 3.40 -12.01
C PHE A 220 -3.93 1.91 -11.77
N LEU A 221 -4.90 1.05 -12.08
CA LEU A 221 -4.80 -0.40 -12.00
C LEU A 221 -5.02 -0.99 -13.39
N LYS A 222 -4.20 -1.97 -13.79
CA LYS A 222 -4.36 -2.67 -15.07
C LYS A 222 -5.25 -3.89 -14.91
N LYS A 223 -5.78 -4.35 -16.04
CA LYS A 223 -6.75 -5.45 -16.11
C LYS A 223 -6.25 -6.72 -15.41
N ALA A 224 -4.98 -7.08 -15.56
CA ALA A 224 -4.42 -8.29 -14.98
C ALA A 224 -4.53 -8.31 -13.45
N VAL A 225 -4.09 -7.24 -12.78
CA VAL A 225 -4.18 -7.11 -11.32
C VAL A 225 -5.65 -6.98 -10.88
N ALA A 226 -6.45 -6.20 -11.61
CA ALA A 226 -7.87 -6.06 -11.33
C ALA A 226 -8.63 -7.40 -11.42
N ASP A 227 -8.31 -8.25 -12.39
CA ASP A 227 -8.92 -9.57 -12.53
C ASP A 227 -8.51 -10.50 -11.38
N MET A 228 -7.24 -10.49 -10.95
CA MET A 228 -6.79 -11.27 -9.79
C MET A 228 -7.58 -10.91 -8.52
N ILE A 229 -7.77 -9.61 -8.27
CA ILE A 229 -8.60 -9.15 -7.15
C ILE A 229 -10.04 -9.60 -7.35
N ARG A 230 -10.64 -9.33 -8.52
CA ARG A 230 -12.04 -9.68 -8.78
C ARG A 230 -12.30 -11.16 -8.59
N ASP A 231 -11.41 -12.01 -9.09
CA ASP A 231 -11.54 -13.46 -8.97
C ASP A 231 -11.38 -13.94 -7.53
N ASN A 232 -10.57 -13.25 -6.71
CA ASN A 232 -10.43 -13.52 -5.28
C ASN A 232 -11.67 -13.12 -4.45
N TRP A 233 -12.45 -12.16 -4.94
CA TRP A 233 -13.61 -11.57 -4.25
C TRP A 233 -14.97 -11.95 -4.83
N LYS A 234 -15.02 -12.83 -5.83
CA LYS A 234 -16.27 -13.46 -6.29
C LYS A 234 -16.84 -14.36 -5.20
#